data_AF-T1C854-F1
#
_entry.id   AF-T1C854-F1
#
_cell.length_a   1.000
_cell.length_b   1.000
_cell.length_c   1.000
_cell.angle_alpha   90.00
_cell.angle_beta   90.00
_cell.angle_gamma   90.00
#
_symmetry.space_group_name_H-M   'P 1'
#
loop_
_entity.id
_entity.type
_entity.pdbx_description
1 polymer ?
#
loop_
_entity_poly.entity_id
_entity_poly.type
_entity_poly.pdbx_seq_one_letter_code
_entity_poly.pdbx_strand_id
1 'polypeptide(L)'
;RHDYWFETTLGGNTITATLESALSTGLDVRIWYIGLKSPELHIARVAERVKHGGHDIPIDKIRERYDGSRRNLIRLLPRLTEVRVFDNSADADPKSGKRPTPLLILHMQHGKILDSIDLPQTPEWAKPIIIAALIHKSEI
;
A
#
# COMPACT_ATOMS: atom_id res chain seq x y z
N ARG A 1 -11.01 -5.32 -24.79
CA ARG A 1 -10.09 -5.02 -23.67
C ARG A 1 -10.91 -5.14 -22.40
N HIS A 2 -10.48 -5.93 -21.42
CA HIS A 2 -11.18 -6.12 -20.15
C HIS A 2 -10.34 -5.52 -19.03
N ASP A 3 -11.02 -4.91 -18.07
CA ASP A 3 -10.41 -4.32 -16.88
C ASP A 3 -10.84 -5.14 -15.66
N TYR A 4 -9.93 -5.29 -14.69
CA TYR A 4 -10.15 -6.09 -13.49
C TYR A 4 -9.80 -5.26 -12.25
N TRP A 5 -10.64 -5.36 -11.22
CA TRP A 5 -10.41 -4.76 -9.91
C TRP A 5 -10.58 -5.82 -8.84
N PHE A 6 -9.60 -5.91 -7.95
CA PHE A 6 -9.64 -6.84 -6.84
C PHE A 6 -8.84 -6.30 -5.66
N GLU A 7 -9.18 -6.77 -4.48
CA GLU A 7 -8.47 -6.44 -3.26
C GLU A 7 -7.46 -7.53 -2.92
N THR A 8 -6.32 -7.12 -2.37
CA THR A 8 -5.28 -8.04 -1.91
C THR A 8 -4.51 -7.39 -0.77
N THR A 9 -4.00 -8.23 0.14
CA THR A 9 -3.06 -7.74 1.17
C THR A 9 -1.69 -7.43 0.59
N LEU A 10 -1.40 -7.89 -0.63
CA LEU A 10 -0.07 -7.87 -1.27
C LEU A 10 1.03 -8.53 -0.42
N GLY A 11 0.69 -9.20 0.68
CA GLY A 11 1.65 -9.74 1.64
C GLY A 11 2.23 -11.12 1.26
N GLY A 12 1.58 -11.83 0.33
CA GLY A 12 2.06 -13.10 -0.23
C GLY A 12 2.64 -12.94 -1.63
N ASN A 13 3.29 -13.97 -2.16
CA ASN A 13 4.03 -13.90 -3.42
C ASN A 13 3.18 -14.09 -4.69
N THR A 14 2.05 -14.82 -4.59
CA THR A 14 1.27 -15.22 -5.76
C THR A 14 0.70 -14.03 -6.54
N ILE A 15 0.09 -13.07 -5.84
CA ILE A 15 -0.47 -11.88 -6.49
C ILE A 15 0.65 -11.02 -7.07
N THR A 16 1.74 -10.80 -6.33
CA THR A 16 2.87 -10.02 -6.82
C THR A 16 3.47 -10.63 -8.09
N ALA A 17 3.66 -11.95 -8.14
CA ALA A 17 4.13 -12.66 -9.34
C ALA A 17 3.14 -12.56 -10.51
N THR A 18 1.83 -12.61 -10.22
CA THR A 18 0.78 -12.43 -11.23
C THR A 18 0.84 -11.03 -11.84
N LEU A 19 0.99 -10.00 -11.00
CA LEU A 19 1.12 -8.61 -11.45
C LEU A 19 2.42 -8.39 -12.24
N GLU A 20 3.53 -8.99 -11.85
CA GLU A 20 4.78 -8.97 -12.61
C GLU A 20 4.63 -9.59 -13.99
N SER A 21 3.92 -10.72 -14.08
CA SER A 21 3.62 -11.38 -15.35
C SER A 21 2.76 -10.49 -16.23
N ALA A 22 1.71 -9.88 -15.69
CA ALA A 22 0.85 -8.95 -16.42
C ALA A 22 1.63 -7.74 -16.96
N LEU A 23 2.49 -7.14 -16.14
CA LEU A 23 3.38 -6.06 -16.56
C LEU A 23 4.33 -6.51 -17.70
N SER A 24 4.80 -7.75 -17.67
CA SER A 24 5.68 -8.30 -18.73
C SER A 24 4.95 -8.52 -20.06
N THR A 25 3.62 -8.66 -20.06
CA THR A 25 2.83 -8.76 -21.29
C THR A 25 2.33 -7.39 -21.79
N GLY A 26 2.75 -6.29 -21.16
CA GLY A 26 2.31 -4.93 -21.52
C GLY A 26 0.92 -4.56 -21.01
N LEU A 27 0.37 -5.29 -20.02
CA LEU A 27 -0.87 -4.87 -19.35
C LEU A 27 -0.59 -3.70 -18.42
N ASP A 28 -1.55 -2.78 -18.35
CA ASP A 28 -1.52 -1.71 -17.37
C ASP A 28 -1.81 -2.26 -15.97
N VAL A 29 -0.92 -1.99 -15.02
CA VAL A 29 -1.13 -2.33 -13.60
C VAL A 29 -1.11 -1.07 -12.77
N ARG A 30 -2.22 -0.84 -12.06
CA ARG A 30 -2.41 0.32 -11.18
C ARG A 30 -2.66 -0.16 -9.75
N ILE A 31 -1.96 0.43 -8.79
CA ILE A 31 -2.09 0.05 -7.37
C ILE A 31 -2.48 1.26 -6.53
N TRP A 32 -3.56 1.10 -5.75
CA TRP A 32 -3.86 1.94 -4.60
C TRP A 32 -3.43 1.18 -3.35
N TYR A 33 -2.32 1.60 -2.75
CA TYR A 33 -1.75 0.98 -1.57
C TYR A 33 -2.12 1.81 -0.33
N ILE A 34 -2.67 1.14 0.69
CA ILE A 34 -3.06 1.78 1.95
C ILE A 34 -2.26 1.15 3.08
N GLY A 35 -1.43 1.95 3.75
CA GLY A 35 -0.64 1.54 4.91
C GLY A 35 -1.10 2.19 6.21
N LEU A 36 -0.57 1.66 7.31
CA LEU A 36 -0.74 2.19 8.67
C LEU A 36 0.64 2.39 9.32
N LYS A 37 0.69 3.24 10.33
CA LYS A 37 1.92 3.62 11.05
C LYS A 37 2.60 2.46 11.78
N SER A 38 1.85 1.41 12.15
CA SER A 38 2.39 0.28 12.89
C SER A 38 1.56 -0.99 12.71
N PRO A 39 2.16 -2.18 12.89
CA PRO A 39 1.40 -3.42 12.95
C PRO A 39 0.49 -3.47 14.18
N GLU A 40 0.85 -2.79 15.27
CA GLU A 40 0.01 -2.66 16.48
C GLU A 40 -1.29 -1.91 16.17
N LEU A 41 -1.25 -0.87 15.33
CA LEU A 41 -2.47 -0.19 14.89
C LEU A 41 -3.35 -1.13 14.02
N HIS A 42 -2.72 -1.95 13.18
CA HIS A 42 -3.47 -3.00 12.46
C HIS A 42 -4.15 -3.97 13.43
N ILE A 43 -3.42 -4.49 14.42
CA ILE A 43 -3.95 -5.43 15.42
C ILE A 43 -5.11 -4.79 16.18
N ALA A 44 -4.96 -3.54 16.63
CA ALA A 44 -6.02 -2.81 17.32
C ALA A 44 -7.27 -2.66 16.44
N ARG A 45 -7.11 -2.27 15.17
CA ARG A 45 -8.23 -2.14 14.23
C ARG A 45 -8.90 -3.48 13.91
N VAL A 46 -8.13 -4.58 13.85
CA VAL A 46 -8.67 -5.93 13.69
C VAL A 46 -9.45 -6.35 14.94
N ALA A 47 -8.92 -6.12 16.14
CA ALA A 47 -9.62 -6.41 17.39
C ALA A 47 -10.94 -5.62 17.48
N GLU A 48 -10.92 -4.32 17.13
CA GLU A 48 -12.12 -3.50 17.12
C GLU A 48 -13.17 -4.00 16.13
N ARG A 49 -12.81 -4.36 14.89
CA ARG A 49 -13.82 -4.91 13.97
C ARG A 49 -14.34 -6.28 14.42
N VAL A 50 -13.51 -7.12 15.06
CA VAL A 50 -13.94 -8.45 15.56
C VAL A 50 -14.98 -8.29 16.66
N LYS A 51 -14.80 -7.33 17.57
CA LYS A 51 -15.83 -6.97 18.57
C LYS A 51 -17.19 -6.59 17.95
N HIS A 52 -17.19 -6.19 16.67
CA HIS A 52 -18.39 -5.80 15.92
C HIS A 52 -18.78 -6.82 14.85
N GLY A 53 -18.36 -8.09 14.98
CA GLY A 53 -18.76 -9.18 14.08
C GLY A 53 -17.92 -9.32 12.80
N GLY A 54 -16.79 -8.61 12.70
CA GLY A 54 -15.83 -8.77 11.61
C GLY A 54 -14.98 -10.05 11.73
N HIS A 55 -14.27 -10.40 10.65
CA HIS A 55 -13.39 -11.56 10.62
C HIS A 55 -12.08 -11.30 11.40
N ASP A 56 -11.65 -12.27 12.19
CA ASP A 56 -10.38 -12.24 12.90
C ASP A 56 -9.20 -12.59 11.97
N ILE A 57 -8.00 -12.09 12.27
CA ILE A 57 -6.77 -12.45 11.56
C ILE A 57 -5.69 -12.76 12.61
N PRO A 58 -4.99 -13.90 12.49
CA PRO A 58 -3.87 -14.20 13.38
C PRO A 58 -2.83 -13.09 13.40
N ILE A 59 -2.41 -12.68 14.60
CA ILE A 59 -1.47 -11.57 14.81
C ILE A 59 -0.16 -11.76 14.02
N ASP A 60 0.36 -12.97 13.96
CA ASP A 60 1.58 -13.27 13.22
C ASP A 60 1.40 -13.03 11.71
N LYS A 61 0.21 -13.31 11.17
CA LYS A 61 -0.12 -12.98 9.78
C LYS A 61 -0.25 -11.49 9.54
N ILE A 62 -0.74 -10.72 10.53
CA ILE A 62 -0.77 -9.26 10.44
C ILE A 62 0.65 -8.72 10.34
N ARG A 63 1.56 -9.17 11.23
CA ARG A 63 2.97 -8.74 11.23
C ARG A 63 3.70 -9.15 9.96
N GLU A 64 3.56 -10.40 9.53
CA GLU A 64 4.16 -10.92 8.29
C GLU A 64 3.74 -10.07 7.08
N ARG A 65 2.44 -9.79 6.96
CA ARG A 65 1.87 -9.02 5.84
C ARG A 65 2.22 -7.54 5.90
N TYR A 66 2.38 -6.99 7.10
CA TYR A 66 2.77 -5.59 7.29
C TYR A 66 4.10 -5.30 6.57
N ASP A 67 5.12 -6.14 6.78
CA ASP A 67 6.39 -5.97 6.07
C ASP A 67 6.37 -6.54 4.66
N GLY A 68 5.75 -7.71 4.46
CA GLY A 68 5.72 -8.41 3.17
C GLY A 68 5.08 -7.57 2.06
N SER A 69 3.96 -6.90 2.38
CA SER A 69 3.25 -6.07 1.41
C SER A 69 4.07 -4.88 0.93
N ARG A 70 4.84 -4.23 1.82
CA ARG A 70 5.73 -3.12 1.45
C ARG A 70 6.88 -3.58 0.57
N ARG A 71 7.52 -4.71 0.91
CA ARG A 71 8.59 -5.29 0.08
C ARG A 71 8.08 -5.61 -1.33
N ASN A 72 6.90 -6.22 -1.41
CA ASN A 72 6.28 -6.55 -2.69
C ASN A 72 5.89 -5.30 -3.49
N LEU A 73 5.39 -4.24 -2.82
CA LEU A 73 5.13 -2.97 -3.49
C LEU A 73 6.41 -2.36 -4.08
N ILE A 74 7.49 -2.28 -3.28
CA ILE A 74 8.79 -1.75 -3.73
C ILE A 74 9.31 -2.54 -4.93
N ARG A 75 9.18 -3.87 -4.91
CA ARG A 75 9.58 -4.74 -6.03
C ARG A 75 8.82 -4.46 -7.32
N LEU A 76 7.52 -4.13 -7.23
CA LEU A 76 6.67 -3.81 -8.38
C LEU A 76 6.89 -2.38 -8.90
N LEU A 77 7.22 -1.47 -8.00
CA LEU A 77 7.21 -0.01 -8.19
C LEU A 77 7.79 0.47 -9.54
N PRO A 78 8.97 0.02 -10.00
CA PRO A 78 9.60 0.54 -11.22
C PRO A 78 8.80 0.27 -12.49
N ARG A 79 7.95 -0.75 -12.47
CA ARG A 79 7.24 -1.26 -13.64
C ARG A 79 5.76 -0.88 -13.64
N LEU A 80 5.23 -0.31 -12.56
CA LEU A 80 3.81 0.02 -12.46
C LEU A 80 3.42 1.14 -13.41
N THR A 81 2.25 1.00 -14.05
CA THR A 81 1.62 2.07 -14.81
C THR A 81 1.27 3.24 -13.89
N GLU A 82 0.69 2.96 -12.73
CA GLU A 82 0.36 3.97 -11.71
C GLU A 82 0.42 3.36 -10.32
N VAL A 83 0.92 4.13 -9.35
CA VAL A 83 0.80 3.79 -7.93
C VAL A 83 0.40 5.02 -7.14
N ARG A 84 -0.55 4.83 -6.23
CA ARG A 84 -0.91 5.80 -5.19
C ARG A 84 -0.76 5.15 -3.84
N VAL A 85 0.02 5.76 -2.97
CA VAL A 85 0.30 5.28 -1.61
C VAL A 85 -0.36 6.21 -0.62
N PHE A 86 -1.14 5.66 0.29
CA PHE A 86 -1.86 6.41 1.30
C PHE A 86 -1.49 5.96 2.71
N ASP A 87 -1.34 6.91 3.61
CA ASP A 87 -1.34 6.67 5.05
C ASP A 87 -2.76 6.81 5.59
N ASN A 88 -3.27 5.77 6.22
CA ASN A 88 -4.58 5.76 6.87
C ASN A 88 -4.46 5.65 8.40
N SER A 89 -3.40 6.22 8.97
CA SER A 89 -3.07 6.10 10.39
C SER A 89 -3.83 7.07 11.27
N ALA A 90 -4.41 8.11 10.69
CA ALA A 90 -5.27 9.05 11.40
C ALA A 90 -6.43 8.30 12.05
N ASP A 91 -6.77 8.68 13.28
CA ASP A 91 -7.96 8.15 13.94
C ASP A 91 -9.19 8.60 13.17
N ALA A 92 -10.04 7.63 12.90
CA ALA A 92 -11.37 7.88 12.42
C ALA A 92 -12.30 6.98 13.20
N ASP A 93 -13.41 7.57 13.60
CA ASP A 93 -14.53 6.82 14.13
C ASP A 93 -15.62 6.82 13.06
N PRO A 94 -15.73 5.73 12.27
CA PRO A 94 -16.78 5.58 11.26
C PRO A 94 -18.18 5.76 11.85
N LYS A 95 -18.36 5.52 13.15
CA LYS A 95 -19.65 5.63 13.85
C LYS A 95 -20.03 7.08 14.15
N SER A 96 -19.05 7.96 14.34
CA SER A 96 -19.26 9.41 14.47
C SER A 96 -19.54 10.11 13.13
N GLY A 97 -19.58 9.37 12.02
CA GLY A 97 -19.68 9.93 10.66
C GLY A 97 -18.37 10.57 10.16
N LYS A 98 -17.32 10.62 10.99
CA LYS A 98 -15.98 11.07 10.59
C LYS A 98 -15.30 9.95 9.81
N ARG A 99 -15.35 10.07 8.48
CA ARG A 99 -14.55 9.22 7.60
C ARG A 99 -13.07 9.55 7.79
N PRO A 100 -12.18 8.55 7.87
CA PRO A 100 -10.76 8.83 7.76
C PRO A 100 -10.51 9.46 6.40
N THR A 101 -9.70 10.51 6.35
CA THR A 101 -9.14 11.03 5.11
C THR A 101 -7.71 10.53 5.03
N PRO A 102 -7.43 9.48 4.24
CA PRO A 102 -6.07 9.00 4.09
C PRO A 102 -5.19 10.09 3.48
N LEU A 103 -3.99 10.27 4.03
CA LEU A 103 -3.00 11.19 3.51
C LEU A 103 -2.33 10.56 2.28
N LEU A 104 -2.35 11.25 1.14
CA LEU A 104 -1.57 10.83 -0.02
C LEU A 104 -0.08 11.03 0.27
N ILE A 105 0.69 9.95 0.17
CA ILE A 105 2.13 9.91 0.45
C ILE A 105 2.95 9.96 -0.83
N LEU A 106 2.51 9.21 -1.84
CA LEU A 106 3.17 9.11 -3.14
C LEU A 106 2.11 8.92 -4.22
N HIS A 107 2.22 9.68 -5.30
CA HIS A 107 1.59 9.41 -6.59
C HIS A 107 2.69 9.33 -7.65
N MET A 108 2.82 8.16 -8.27
CA MET A 108 3.77 7.94 -9.35
C MET A 108 3.06 7.32 -10.55
N GLN A 109 3.41 7.77 -11.76
CA GLN A 109 2.85 7.27 -13.00
C GLN A 109 3.96 7.09 -14.05
N HIS A 110 4.05 5.92 -14.67
CA HIS A 110 5.10 5.56 -15.64
C HIS A 110 6.51 5.95 -15.15
N GLY A 111 6.85 5.60 -13.90
CA GLY A 111 8.13 5.92 -13.27
C GLY A 111 8.34 7.37 -12.85
N LYS A 112 7.40 8.28 -13.15
CA LYS A 112 7.49 9.70 -12.78
C LYS A 112 6.69 9.99 -11.51
N ILE A 113 7.34 10.60 -10.53
CA ILE A 113 6.67 11.10 -9.33
C ILE A 113 5.85 12.34 -9.72
N LEU A 114 4.54 12.27 -9.55
CA LEU A 114 3.59 13.34 -9.81
C LEU A 114 3.27 14.14 -8.55
N ASP A 115 3.20 13.45 -7.40
CA ASP A 115 3.00 14.05 -6.08
C ASP A 115 3.71 13.20 -5.03
N SER A 116 4.26 13.83 -4.00
CA SER A 116 4.85 13.14 -2.86
C SER A 116 5.02 14.09 -1.70
N ILE A 117 4.84 13.60 -0.48
CA ILE A 117 5.24 14.35 0.70
C ILE A 117 6.76 14.36 0.86
N ASP A 118 7.29 15.39 1.54
CA ASP A 118 8.72 15.48 1.82
C ASP A 118 9.20 14.32 2.72
N LEU A 119 10.42 13.84 2.49
CA LEU A 119 10.99 12.72 3.24
C LEU A 119 11.00 12.93 4.77
N PRO A 120 11.28 14.12 5.33
CA PRO A 120 11.18 14.37 6.76
C PRO A 120 9.77 14.28 7.33
N GLN A 121 8.75 14.55 6.51
CA GLN A 121 7.33 14.45 6.88
C GLN A 121 6.76 13.05 6.62
N THR A 122 7.52 12.18 5.95
CA THR A 122 7.09 10.84 5.59
C THR A 122 7.03 9.94 6.82
N PRO A 123 5.88 9.28 7.09
CA PRO A 123 5.79 8.26 8.13
C PRO A 123 6.88 7.20 7.96
N GLU A 124 7.49 6.74 9.06
CA GLU A 124 8.61 5.79 9.02
C GLU A 124 8.33 4.56 8.15
N TRP A 125 7.12 4.02 8.22
CA TRP A 125 6.72 2.84 7.45
C TRP A 125 6.78 3.06 5.94
N ALA A 126 6.58 4.29 5.47
CA ALA A 126 6.51 4.65 4.06
C ALA A 126 7.84 5.17 3.49
N LYS A 127 8.81 5.54 4.34
CA LYS A 127 10.12 6.02 3.88
C LYS A 127 10.82 5.09 2.89
N PRO A 128 10.86 3.76 3.09
CA PRO A 128 11.48 2.85 2.11
C PRO A 128 10.81 2.91 0.73
N ILE A 129 9.49 3.18 0.67
CA ILE A 129 8.74 3.29 -0.58
C ILE A 129 9.11 4.58 -1.31
N ILE A 130 9.16 5.72 -0.60
CA ILE A 130 9.59 7.01 -1.16
C ILE A 130 11.04 6.93 -1.66
N ILE A 131 11.95 6.36 -0.86
CA ILE A 131 13.36 6.21 -1.24
C ILE A 131 13.47 5.37 -2.51
N ALA A 132 12.76 4.23 -2.60
CA ALA A 132 12.75 3.43 -3.82
C ALA A 132 12.25 4.23 -5.03
N ALA A 133 11.18 5.01 -4.88
CA ALA A 133 10.66 5.86 -5.96
C ALA A 133 11.69 6.92 -6.42
N LEU A 134 12.43 7.52 -5.49
CA LEU A 134 13.46 8.53 -5.80
C LEU A 134 14.69 7.92 -6.50
N ILE A 135 15.10 6.72 -6.12
CA ILE A 135 16.20 6.00 -6.78
C ILE A 135 15.84 5.77 -8.25
N HIS A 136 14.64 5.26 -8.53
CA HIS A 136 14.22 4.97 -9.91
C HIS A 136 13.96 6.23 -10.76
N LYS A 137 13.59 7.36 -10.14
CA LYS A 137 13.54 8.64 -10.85
C LYS A 137 14.91 9.04 -11.43
N SER A 138 16.00 8.64 -10.79
CA SER A 138 17.36 9.02 -11.18
C SER A 138 17.94 8.16 -12.31
N GLU A 139 17.25 7.07 -12.69
CA GLU A 139 17.68 6.11 -13.71
C GLU A 139 16.99 6.31 -15.08
N ILE A 140 16.06 7.28 -15.19
CA ILE A 140 15.24 7.56 -16.39
C ILE A 140 15.58 8.94 -16.96
#